data_AF-A0A372RBY9-F1
#
_entry.id   AF-A0A372RBY9-F1
#
_cell.length_a   1.000
_cell.length_b   1.000
_cell.length_c   1.000
_cell.angle_alpha   90.00
_cell.angle_beta   90.00
_cell.angle_gamma   90.00
#
_symmetry.space_group_name_H-M   'P 1'
#
loop_
_entity.id
_entity.type
_entity.pdbx_description
1 polymer ?
#
loop_
_entity_poly.entity_id
_entity_poly.type
_entity_poly.pdbx_seq_one_letter_code
_entity_poly.pdbx_strand_id
1 'polypeptide(L)'
;MELSPDEQVMWLPGLNWARKLYSLIAWQGVFLFQSTFFSVLGGAYSALGRYKKEHAEKAKHLARNQIVLAKKLQDPVLECKCWIYYAEGLIQLGKLKKAALIIERQKNMVMDMLKGDDTLLSMCENAKLKLMVNSKKKIRK
;
A
#
# COMPACT_ATOMS: atom_id res chain seq x y z
N MET A 1 33.90 -1.85 37.36
CA MET A 1 32.75 -1.94 38.28
C MET A 1 31.75 -2.86 37.59
N GLU A 2 31.89 -4.16 37.82
CA GLU A 2 30.97 -5.15 37.25
C GLU A 2 29.72 -5.20 38.14
N LEU A 3 28.55 -4.99 37.53
CA LEU A 3 27.27 -5.02 38.23
C LEU A 3 26.99 -6.44 38.74
N SER A 4 26.41 -6.54 39.95
CA SER A 4 26.06 -7.83 40.54
C SER A 4 25.02 -8.58 39.68
N PRO A 5 24.99 -9.92 39.71
CA PRO A 5 24.02 -10.70 38.94
C PRO A 5 22.56 -10.29 39.18
N ASP A 6 22.23 -9.87 40.41
CA ASP A 6 20.88 -9.44 40.77
C ASP A 6 20.51 -8.07 40.16
N GLU A 7 21.48 -7.16 40.04
CA GLU A 7 21.31 -5.89 39.33
C GLU A 7 21.20 -6.09 37.81
N GLN A 8 21.86 -7.11 37.24
CA GLN A 8 21.71 -7.47 35.83
C GLN A 8 20.31 -8.03 35.53
N VAL A 9 19.72 -8.79 36.46
CA VAL A 9 18.37 -9.35 36.34
C VAL A 9 17.29 -8.27 36.51
N MET A 10 17.54 -7.21 37.28
CA MET A 10 16.60 -6.11 37.52
C MET A 10 16.19 -5.35 36.24
N TRP A 11 17.08 -5.28 35.25
CA TRP A 11 16.82 -4.60 33.96
C TRP A 11 16.26 -5.52 32.87
N LEU A 12 16.24 -6.83 33.11
CA LEU A 12 15.66 -7.77 32.16
C LEU A 12 14.14 -7.74 32.30
N PRO A 13 13.38 -7.41 31.23
CA PRO A 13 11.94 -7.56 31.27
C PRO A 13 11.64 -9.01 31.66
N GLY A 14 10.86 -9.22 32.72
CA GLY A 14 10.53 -10.58 33.18
C GLY A 14 10.04 -11.46 32.02
N LEU A 15 10.20 -12.79 32.10
CA LEU A 15 10.01 -13.73 30.98
C LEU A 15 8.74 -13.48 30.14
N ASN A 16 7.64 -13.09 30.80
CA ASN A 16 6.36 -12.74 30.15
C ASN A 16 6.44 -11.49 29.27
N TRP A 17 7.16 -10.45 29.70
CA TRP A 17 7.42 -9.24 28.92
C TRP A 17 8.38 -9.52 27.77
N ALA A 18 9.44 -10.28 28.00
CA ALA A 18 10.36 -10.70 26.92
C ALA A 18 9.61 -11.47 25.81
N ARG A 19 8.71 -12.39 26.19
CA ARG A 19 7.88 -13.14 25.22
C ARG A 19 6.91 -12.25 24.45
N LYS A 20 6.24 -11.30 25.12
CA LYS A 20 5.37 -10.31 24.47
C LYS A 20 6.16 -9.45 23.49
N LEU A 21 7.30 -8.92 23.92
CA LEU A 21 8.17 -8.09 23.09
C LEU A 21 8.68 -8.86 21.86
N TYR A 22 9.17 -10.09 22.04
CA TYR A 22 9.59 -10.95 20.94
C TYR A 22 8.46 -11.17 19.93
N SER A 23 7.24 -11.44 20.42
CA SER A 23 6.07 -11.62 19.55
C SER A 23 5.78 -10.36 18.73
N LEU A 24 5.83 -9.18 19.35
CA LEU A 24 5.62 -7.90 18.66
C LEU A 24 6.69 -7.62 17.60
N ILE A 25 7.96 -7.88 17.90
CA ILE A 25 9.07 -7.73 16.94
C ILE A 25 8.92 -8.70 15.77
N ALA A 26 8.56 -9.96 16.05
CA ALA A 26 8.29 -10.95 15.01
C ALA A 26 7.15 -10.50 14.08
N TRP A 27 6.04 -10.00 14.65
CA TRP A 27 4.93 -9.44 13.86
C TRP A 27 5.36 -8.23 13.03
N GLN A 28 6.14 -7.32 13.61
CA GLN A 28 6.69 -6.16 12.89
C GLN A 28 7.54 -6.60 11.70
N GLY A 29 8.41 -7.61 11.87
CA GLY A 29 9.23 -8.17 10.81
C GLY A 29 8.39 -8.75 9.67
N VAL A 30 7.33 -9.50 10.01
CA VAL A 30 6.38 -10.05 9.02
C VAL A 30 5.67 -8.94 8.24
N PHE A 31 5.19 -7.90 8.92
CA PHE A 31 4.52 -6.79 8.25
C PHE A 31 5.45 -5.99 7.34
N LEU A 32 6.68 -5.73 7.79
CA LEU A 32 7.67 -5.04 7.00
C LEU A 32 7.99 -5.83 5.73
N PHE A 33 8.24 -7.15 5.87
CA PHE A 33 8.49 -8.03 4.73
C PHE A 33 7.31 -8.06 3.75
N GLN A 34 6.08 -8.22 4.24
CA GLN A 34 4.90 -8.23 3.37
C GLN A 34 4.72 -6.90 2.63
N SER A 35 4.90 -5.77 3.32
CA SER A 35 4.78 -4.45 2.74
C SER A 35 5.80 -4.24 1.61
N THR A 36 7.07 -4.56 1.86
CA THR A 36 8.14 -4.44 0.85
C THR A 36 7.93 -5.41 -0.32
N PHE A 37 7.58 -6.67 -0.03
CA PHE A 37 7.32 -7.69 -1.04
C PHE A 37 6.18 -7.26 -1.99
N PHE A 38 5.05 -6.82 -1.44
CA PHE A 38 3.94 -6.35 -2.26
C PHE A 38 4.29 -5.08 -3.05
N SER A 39 5.10 -4.18 -2.50
CA SER A 39 5.46 -2.92 -3.16
C SER A 39 6.37 -3.18 -4.36
N VAL A 40 7.43 -3.98 -4.16
CA VAL A 40 8.41 -4.30 -5.20
C VAL A 40 7.75 -5.11 -6.33
N LEU A 41 7.07 -6.22 -6.00
CA LEU A 41 6.40 -7.02 -7.03
C LEU A 41 5.21 -6.29 -7.64
N GLY A 42 4.47 -5.52 -6.86
CA GLY A 42 3.35 -4.71 -7.36
C GLY A 42 3.81 -3.69 -8.40
N GLY A 43 4.92 -2.99 -8.13
CA GLY A 43 5.57 -2.09 -9.08
C GLY A 43 6.02 -2.80 -10.34
N ALA A 44 6.74 -3.92 -10.21
CA ALA A 44 7.22 -4.72 -11.33
C ALA A 44 6.06 -5.22 -12.22
N TYR A 45 5.03 -5.83 -11.62
CA TYR A 45 3.86 -6.30 -12.35
C TYR A 45 3.05 -5.15 -12.94
N SER A 46 2.95 -4.00 -12.28
CA SER A 46 2.27 -2.82 -12.83
C SER A 46 2.98 -2.27 -14.07
N ALA A 47 4.31 -2.27 -14.08
CA ALA A 47 5.09 -1.89 -15.26
C ALA A 47 4.85 -2.84 -16.44
N LEU A 48 4.87 -4.15 -16.18
CA LEU A 48 4.59 -5.19 -17.18
C LEU A 48 3.11 -5.22 -17.62
N GLY A 49 2.20 -4.79 -16.75
CA GLY A 49 0.76 -4.72 -16.97
C GLY A 49 0.35 -3.78 -18.10
N ARG A 50 1.23 -2.84 -18.48
CA ARG A 50 1.04 -1.98 -19.66
C ARG A 50 1.05 -2.75 -20.97
N TYR A 51 1.71 -3.91 -21.00
CA TYR A 51 1.89 -4.74 -22.20
C TYR A 51 1.00 -5.99 -22.16
N LYS A 52 0.84 -6.62 -20.99
CA LYS A 52 0.04 -7.84 -20.81
C LYS A 52 -0.95 -7.72 -19.67
N LYS A 53 -2.23 -7.98 -19.95
CA LYS A 53 -3.32 -7.87 -18.96
C LYS A 53 -3.15 -8.79 -17.75
N GLU A 54 -2.53 -9.96 -17.92
CA GLU A 54 -2.28 -10.90 -16.81
C GLU A 54 -1.41 -10.27 -15.71
N HIS A 55 -0.40 -9.49 -16.09
CA HIS A 55 0.45 -8.78 -15.13
C HIS A 55 -0.31 -7.64 -14.44
N ALA A 56 -1.18 -6.95 -15.17
CA ALA A 56 -2.06 -5.95 -14.56
C ALA A 56 -3.01 -6.57 -13.51
N GLU A 57 -3.53 -7.77 -13.77
CA GLU A 57 -4.36 -8.50 -12.80
C GLU A 57 -3.56 -8.91 -11.55
N LYS A 58 -2.32 -9.39 -11.72
CA LYS A 58 -1.39 -9.68 -10.60
C LYS A 58 -1.07 -8.43 -9.78
N ALA A 59 -0.72 -7.32 -10.43
CA ALA A 59 -0.44 -6.04 -9.77
C ALA A 59 -1.65 -5.57 -8.95
N LYS A 60 -2.84 -5.61 -9.54
CA LYS A 60 -4.10 -5.26 -8.89
C LYS A 60 -4.38 -6.18 -7.68
N HIS A 61 -4.09 -7.47 -7.78
CA HIS A 61 -4.26 -8.40 -6.66
C HIS A 61 -3.30 -8.07 -5.49
N LEU A 62 -2.03 -7.77 -5.78
CA LEU A 62 -1.06 -7.35 -4.77
C LEU A 62 -1.47 -6.03 -4.10
N ALA A 63 -1.94 -5.04 -4.87
CA ALA A 63 -2.45 -3.79 -4.32
C ALA A 63 -3.66 -4.02 -3.38
N ARG A 64 -4.55 -4.97 -3.70
CA ARG A 64 -5.66 -5.35 -2.81
C ARG A 64 -5.15 -5.91 -1.47
N ASN A 65 -4.12 -6.74 -1.50
CA ASN A 65 -3.53 -7.29 -0.28
C ASN A 65 -2.84 -6.18 0.55
N GLN A 66 -2.19 -5.21 -0.09
CA GLN A 66 -1.66 -4.04 0.60
C GLN A 66 -2.75 -3.17 1.24
N ILE A 67 -3.90 -2.98 0.59
CA ILE A 67 -5.03 -2.24 1.19
C ILE A 67 -5.47 -2.92 2.50
N VAL A 68 -5.58 -4.25 2.50
CA VAL A 68 -5.93 -5.00 3.72
C VAL A 68 -4.87 -4.82 4.80
N LEU A 69 -3.59 -4.84 4.42
CA LEU A 69 -2.48 -4.62 5.35
C LEU A 69 -2.49 -3.19 5.93
N ALA A 70 -2.64 -2.17 5.08
CA ALA A 70 -2.67 -0.77 5.50
C ALA A 70 -3.82 -0.48 6.47
N LYS A 71 -4.99 -1.07 6.24
CA LYS A 71 -6.13 -1.02 7.18
C LYS A 71 -5.81 -1.65 8.53
N LYS A 72 -5.13 -2.80 8.55
CA LYS A 72 -4.71 -3.45 9.81
C LYS A 72 -3.70 -2.60 10.57
N LEU A 73 -2.83 -1.90 9.85
CA LEU A 73 -1.85 -0.97 10.41
C LEU A 73 -2.46 0.39 10.80
N GLN A 74 -3.73 0.63 10.45
CA GLN A 74 -4.39 1.93 10.63
C GLN A 74 -3.60 3.09 10.00
N ASP A 75 -2.96 2.83 8.85
CA ASP A 75 -2.18 3.83 8.11
C ASP A 75 -3.02 4.35 6.92
N PRO A 76 -3.69 5.51 7.06
CA PRO A 76 -4.57 6.04 6.03
C PRO A 76 -3.80 6.57 4.82
N VAL A 77 -2.53 6.98 4.99
CA VAL A 77 -1.67 7.44 3.89
C VAL A 77 -1.28 6.26 3.01
N LEU A 78 -0.82 5.17 3.63
CA LEU A 78 -0.52 3.92 2.93
C LEU A 78 -1.76 3.36 2.25
N GLU A 79 -2.90 3.33 2.94
CA GLU A 79 -4.15 2.84 2.36
C GLU A 79 -4.51 3.63 1.09
N CYS A 80 -4.42 4.95 1.13
CA CYS A 80 -4.70 5.82 -0.02
C CYS A 80 -3.79 5.49 -1.21
N LYS A 81 -2.47 5.34 -0.99
CA LYS A 81 -1.52 4.95 -2.04
C LYS A 81 -1.91 3.61 -2.68
N CYS A 82 -2.25 2.62 -1.87
CA CYS A 82 -2.60 1.29 -2.34
C CYS A 82 -3.92 1.28 -3.14
N TRP A 83 -4.90 2.11 -2.79
CA TRP A 83 -6.11 2.32 -3.60
C TRP A 83 -5.81 2.94 -4.96
N ILE A 84 -4.88 3.91 -5.02
CA ILE A 84 -4.44 4.51 -6.29
C ILE A 84 -3.76 3.44 -7.16
N TYR A 85 -2.87 2.62 -6.61
CA TYR A 85 -2.23 1.50 -7.34
C TYR A 85 -3.26 0.48 -7.85
N TYR A 86 -4.27 0.17 -7.03
CA TYR A 86 -5.38 -0.71 -7.45
C TYR A 86 -6.16 -0.10 -8.63
N ALA A 87 -6.42 1.22 -8.59
CA ALA A 87 -7.08 1.93 -9.67
C ALA A 87 -6.24 1.93 -10.96
N GLU A 88 -4.90 2.04 -10.88
CA GLU A 88 -4.03 1.91 -12.05
C GLU A 88 -4.15 0.53 -12.70
N GLY A 89 -4.18 -0.54 -11.89
CA GLY A 89 -4.44 -1.89 -12.40
C GLY A 89 -5.80 -2.01 -13.09
N LEU A 90 -6.85 -1.38 -12.54
CA LEU A 90 -8.16 -1.32 -13.19
C LEU A 90 -8.11 -0.57 -14.53
N ILE A 91 -7.35 0.52 -14.64
CA ILE A 91 -7.15 1.26 -15.89
C ILE A 91 -6.51 0.37 -16.94
N GLN A 92 -5.43 -0.33 -16.58
CA GLN A 92 -4.72 -1.25 -17.48
C GLN A 92 -5.62 -2.39 -17.98
N LEU A 93 -6.58 -2.83 -17.16
CA LEU A 93 -7.58 -3.84 -17.50
C LEU A 93 -8.80 -3.27 -18.26
N GLY A 94 -8.86 -1.97 -18.51
CA GLY A 94 -9.98 -1.30 -19.21
C GLY A 94 -11.24 -1.09 -18.35
N LYS A 95 -11.14 -1.28 -17.03
CA LYS A 95 -12.23 -1.09 -16.05
C LYS A 95 -12.34 0.38 -15.61
N LEU A 96 -12.48 1.28 -16.59
CA LEU A 96 -12.30 2.72 -16.42
C LEU A 96 -13.31 3.37 -15.45
N LYS A 97 -14.60 2.98 -15.50
CA LYS A 97 -15.62 3.54 -14.60
C LYS A 97 -15.30 3.30 -13.11
N LYS A 98 -14.86 2.09 -12.77
CA LYS A 98 -14.49 1.72 -11.40
C LYS A 98 -13.22 2.44 -10.95
N ALA A 99 -12.23 2.57 -11.84
CA ALA A 99 -11.01 3.31 -11.54
C ALA A 99 -11.30 4.78 -11.26
N ALA A 100 -12.15 5.42 -12.07
CA ALA A 100 -12.54 6.83 -11.89
C ALA A 100 -13.16 7.08 -10.51
N LEU A 101 -14.10 6.23 -10.10
CA LEU A 101 -14.76 6.33 -8.79
C LEU A 101 -13.76 6.20 -7.63
N ILE A 102 -12.81 5.27 -7.73
CA ILE A 102 -11.79 5.08 -6.69
C ILE A 102 -10.86 6.30 -6.61
N ILE A 103 -10.38 6.80 -7.76
CA ILE A 103 -9.48 7.96 -7.80
C ILE A 103 -10.16 9.19 -7.19
N GLU A 104 -11.43 9.45 -7.53
CA GLU A 104 -12.16 10.59 -6.97
C GLU A 104 -12.35 10.45 -5.46
N ARG A 105 -12.70 9.24 -4.99
CA ARG A 105 -12.80 8.96 -3.55
C ARG A 105 -11.48 9.19 -2.82
N GLN A 106 -10.36 8.76 -3.40
CA GLN A 106 -9.04 8.98 -2.78
C GLN A 106 -8.66 10.46 -2.78
N LYS A 107 -8.96 11.18 -3.86
CA LYS A 107 -8.73 12.63 -3.91
C LYS A 107 -9.47 13.36 -2.79
N ASN A 108 -10.76 13.07 -2.59
CA ASN A 108 -11.54 13.68 -1.52
C ASN A 108 -10.99 13.29 -0.14
N MET A 109 -10.65 12.01 0.06
CA MET A 109 -10.01 11.54 1.30
C MET A 109 -8.72 12.30 1.63
N VAL A 110 -7.90 12.60 0.62
CA VAL A 110 -6.66 13.35 0.81
C VAL A 110 -6.94 14.80 1.24
N MET A 111 -7.89 15.45 0.58
CA MET A 111 -8.28 16.83 0.92
C MET A 111 -8.89 16.93 2.32
N ASP A 112 -9.80 16.02 2.66
CA ASP A 112 -10.60 16.09 3.88
C ASP A 112 -9.85 15.59 5.12
N MET A 113 -9.11 14.48 4.98
CA MET A 113 -8.53 13.76 6.14
C MET A 113 -7.00 13.79 6.19
N LEU A 114 -6.31 14.01 5.06
CA LEU A 114 -4.85 13.98 4.97
C LEU A 114 -4.24 15.37 4.73
N LYS A 115 -4.97 16.42 5.10
CA LYS A 115 -4.52 17.83 5.05
C LYS A 115 -4.02 18.27 3.66
N GLY A 116 -4.49 17.63 2.59
CA GLY A 116 -4.06 17.96 1.23
C GLY A 116 -2.60 17.60 0.95
N ASP A 117 -2.12 16.43 1.39
CA ASP A 117 -0.78 15.92 1.03
C ASP A 117 -0.53 16.03 -0.49
N ASP A 118 0.37 16.94 -0.88
CA ASP A 118 0.70 17.26 -2.28
C ASP A 118 1.18 16.02 -3.06
N THR A 119 1.85 15.09 -2.39
CA THR A 119 2.35 13.86 -3.02
C THR A 119 1.17 12.97 -3.39
N LEU A 120 0.21 12.79 -2.49
CA LEU A 120 -0.99 11.98 -2.76
C LEU A 120 -1.91 12.62 -3.79
N LEU A 121 -2.04 13.95 -3.78
CA LEU A 121 -2.76 14.68 -4.81
C LEU A 121 -2.12 14.49 -6.17
N SER A 122 -0.80 14.65 -6.26
CA SER A 122 -0.04 14.37 -7.50
C SER A 122 -0.22 12.93 -7.98
N MET A 123 -0.26 11.95 -7.06
CA MET A 123 -0.57 10.55 -7.42
C MET A 123 -1.98 10.40 -8.00
N CYS A 124 -2.99 11.04 -7.40
CA CYS A 124 -4.37 11.02 -7.90
C CYS A 124 -4.48 11.66 -9.29
N GLU A 125 -3.81 12.79 -9.51
CA GLU A 125 -3.76 13.49 -10.79
C GLU A 125 -3.09 12.64 -11.87
N ASN A 126 -1.95 12.04 -11.56
CA ASN A 126 -1.26 11.11 -12.46
C ASN A 126 -2.14 9.92 -12.84
N ALA A 127 -2.88 9.34 -11.90
CA ALA A 127 -3.83 8.27 -12.17
C ALA A 127 -4.99 8.75 -13.07
N LYS A 128 -5.49 9.97 -12.85
CA LYS A 128 -6.54 10.60 -13.67
C LYS A 128 -6.06 10.84 -15.11
N LEU A 129 -4.83 11.30 -15.30
CA LEU A 129 -4.23 11.45 -16.64
C LEU A 129 -4.16 10.11 -17.37
N LYS A 130 -3.69 9.05 -16.70
CA LYS A 130 -3.66 7.68 -17.26
C LYS A 130 -5.06 7.19 -17.64
N LEU A 131 -6.07 7.49 -16.82
CA LEU A 131 -7.47 7.16 -17.08
C LEU A 131 -7.98 7.84 -18.35
N MET A 132 -7.74 9.15 -18.51
CA MET A 132 -8.19 9.92 -19.67
C MET A 132 -7.56 9.41 -20.97
N VAL A 133 -6.26 9.11 -20.96
CA VAL A 133 -5.55 8.54 -22.12
C VAL A 133 -6.16 7.20 -22.53
N ASN A 134 -6.46 6.33 -21.56
CA ASN A 134 -7.08 5.02 -21.84
C ASN A 134 -8.53 5.13 -22.32
N SER A 135 -9.29 6.11 -21.81
CA SER A 135 -10.66 6.38 -22.29
C SER A 135 -10.67 6.76 -23.76
N LYS A 136 -9.76 7.65 -24.19
CA LYS A 136 -9.61 8.05 -25.61
C LYS A 136 -9.24 6.86 -26.50
N LYS A 137 -8.35 5.98 -26.05
CA LYS A 137 -7.98 4.74 -26.78
C LYS A 137 -9.15 3.78 -26.95
N LYS A 138 -10.06 3.72 -25.98
CA LYS A 138 -11.25 2.86 -26.02
C LYS A 138 -12.31 3.37 -27.00
N ILE A 139 -12.45 4.70 -27.17
CA ILE A 139 -13.40 5.30 -28.12
C ILE A 139 -12.94 5.12 -29.58
N ARG A 140 -11.62 5.02 -29.81
CA ARG A 140 -11.02 4.86 -31.14
C ARG A 140 -10.98 3.40 -31.65
N LYS A 141 -11.43 2.44 -30.85
CA LYS A 141 -11.52 1.01 -31.22
C LYS A 141 -12.97 0.63 -31.37
#